data_AF-S0FJK4-F1
#
_entry.id   AF-S0FJK4-F1
#
_cell.length_a   1.000
_cell.length_b   1.000
_cell.length_c   1.000
_cell.angle_alpha   90.00
_cell.angle_beta   90.00
_cell.angle_gamma   90.00
#
_symmetry.space_group_name_H-M   'P 1'
#
loop_
_entity.id
_entity.type
_entity.pdbx_description
1 polymer ?
#
loop_
_entity_poly.entity_id
_entity_poly.type
_entity_poly.pdbx_seq_one_letter_code
_entity_poly.pdbx_strand_id
1 'polypeptide(L)'
;MRKVKRTRLIVIILAMVLVVNAGLVGYSMIGGNLPVSDKNSSDNSVKTTVNTQNSKTVDNGLKDEASTEISKEILDLIKTQDPDSYTKNLNNYKQLLELLNVHVKFKNEIERLIKKGKKLPDILIAYSFLNDCYGGMEDIEKLVDNKEAGKKWPDIFKEYFKNNPEFVPRDFESDYLERLLDSGTNQDTIMIADRVSQKAKVEIDTLISKKQAGESWRLINAEYGIVNGLEKSPHLSVTRTQLTKYTTQTNLSEKEVINALTIGTKLGESADSVLNSVKKGLSKEEIYAMAFEEKYY
;
A
#
# COMPACT_ATOMS: atom_id res chain seq x y z
N MET A 1 -2.62 -54.95 -20.79
CA MET A 1 -1.65 -53.90 -21.19
C MET A 1 -2.37 -52.56 -21.37
N ARG A 2 -1.63 -51.46 -21.19
CA ARG A 2 -2.01 -50.03 -21.37
C ARG A 2 -2.69 -49.31 -20.20
N LYS A 3 -1.96 -49.27 -19.07
CA LYS A 3 -1.90 -48.11 -18.17
C LYS A 3 -1.05 -47.01 -18.84
N VAL A 4 -1.64 -46.12 -19.64
CA VAL A 4 -0.94 -44.91 -20.13
C VAL A 4 -1.92 -43.74 -20.29
N LYS A 5 -2.53 -43.27 -19.19
CA LYS A 5 -3.20 -41.96 -19.18
C LYS A 5 -3.02 -41.15 -17.88
N ARG A 6 -2.41 -41.70 -16.83
CA ARG A 6 -2.19 -40.98 -15.55
C ARG A 6 -0.80 -40.33 -15.42
N THR A 7 0.16 -40.68 -16.27
CA THR A 7 1.53 -40.15 -16.17
C THR A 7 1.70 -38.74 -16.76
N ARG A 8 0.79 -38.27 -17.64
CA ARG A 8 0.87 -36.91 -18.20
C ARG A 8 0.27 -35.82 -17.30
N LEU A 9 -0.52 -36.18 -16.29
CA LEU A 9 -1.11 -35.21 -15.36
C LEU A 9 -0.17 -34.88 -14.18
N ILE A 10 0.75 -35.79 -13.83
CA ILE A 10 1.69 -35.60 -12.70
C ILE A 10 2.93 -34.79 -13.10
N VAL A 11 3.33 -34.83 -14.39
CA VAL A 11 4.48 -34.04 -14.89
C VAL A 11 4.18 -32.54 -14.95
N ILE A 12 2.91 -32.13 -15.07
CA ILE A 12 2.51 -30.71 -15.08
C ILE A 12 2.49 -30.12 -13.66
N ILE A 13 2.17 -30.93 -12.64
CA ILE A 13 2.16 -30.47 -11.24
C ILE A 13 3.58 -30.43 -10.65
N LEU A 14 4.51 -31.28 -11.11
CA LEU A 14 5.92 -31.21 -10.68
C LEU A 14 6.75 -30.08 -11.35
N ALA A 15 6.28 -29.54 -12.47
CA ALA A 15 6.96 -28.42 -13.15
C ALA A 15 6.62 -27.03 -12.56
N MET A 16 5.58 -26.92 -11.72
CA MET A 16 5.25 -25.66 -11.02
C MET A 16 5.93 -25.51 -9.64
N VAL A 17 6.55 -26.58 -9.13
CA VAL A 17 7.25 -26.56 -7.82
C VAL A 17 8.78 -26.33 -7.99
N LEU A 18 9.27 -26.16 -9.22
CA LEU A 18 10.71 -26.07 -9.53
C LEU A 18 11.14 -24.79 -10.27
N VAL A 19 10.40 -23.69 -10.12
CA VAL A 19 10.84 -22.34 -10.57
C VAL A 19 11.09 -21.37 -9.39
N VAL A 20 10.97 -21.85 -8.15
CA VAL A 20 11.47 -21.14 -6.97
C VAL A 20 12.90 -21.60 -6.70
N ASN A 21 13.87 -21.07 -7.45
CA ASN A 21 15.30 -20.89 -7.12
C ASN A 21 16.15 -20.81 -8.39
N ALA A 22 16.22 -19.64 -9.01
CA ALA A 22 17.37 -19.16 -9.77
C ALA A 22 17.11 -17.71 -10.21
N GLY A 23 17.77 -16.74 -9.59
CA GLY A 23 17.68 -15.34 -10.01
C GLY A 23 18.23 -14.33 -9.01
N LEU A 24 19.37 -14.64 -8.40
CA LEU A 24 20.27 -13.65 -7.81
C LEU A 24 21.26 -13.21 -8.91
N VAL A 25 21.71 -11.95 -8.84
CA VAL A 25 22.56 -11.18 -9.78
C VAL A 25 21.74 -10.55 -10.93
N GLY A 26 21.76 -9.24 -11.18
CA GLY A 26 22.62 -8.12 -10.80
C GLY A 26 22.53 -7.05 -11.91
N TYR A 27 23.27 -5.94 -11.76
CA TYR A 27 23.32 -4.70 -12.58
C TYR A 27 22.34 -3.61 -12.12
N SER A 28 22.73 -2.46 -11.53
CA SER A 28 23.96 -1.64 -11.61
C SER A 28 24.38 -1.24 -13.02
N MET A 29 24.67 0.05 -13.20
CA MET A 29 25.23 0.73 -14.38
C MET A 29 24.24 1.21 -15.46
N ILE A 30 23.74 2.44 -15.25
CA ILE A 30 23.83 3.50 -16.28
C ILE A 30 24.53 4.69 -15.61
N GLY A 31 25.85 4.67 -15.64
CA GLY A 31 26.72 5.79 -15.30
C GLY A 31 27.72 5.92 -16.44
N GLY A 32 27.35 6.72 -17.45
CA GLY A 32 28.19 6.97 -18.62
C GLY A 32 29.39 7.84 -18.26
N ASN A 33 30.58 7.33 -18.59
CA ASN A 33 31.83 8.03 -18.89
C ASN A 33 31.92 9.53 -18.51
N LEU A 34 32.67 9.83 -17.45
CA LEU A 34 33.38 11.09 -17.31
C LEU A 34 34.87 10.82 -17.03
N PRO A 35 35.78 11.53 -17.72
CA PRO A 35 37.22 11.30 -17.61
C PRO A 35 37.78 11.87 -16.30
N VAL A 36 38.65 11.08 -15.69
CA VAL A 36 39.52 11.45 -14.57
C VAL A 36 40.43 12.61 -14.99
N SER A 37 40.42 13.70 -14.21
CA SER A 37 41.48 14.69 -14.22
C SER A 37 41.91 14.97 -12.78
N ASP A 38 43.12 14.52 -12.45
CA ASP A 38 43.82 14.83 -11.22
C ASP A 38 44.23 16.30 -11.17
N LYS A 39 43.99 16.98 -10.04
CA LYS A 39 44.98 17.83 -9.34
C LYS A 39 44.46 18.45 -8.04
N ASN A 40 45.18 18.13 -6.97
CA ASN A 40 45.65 18.96 -5.86
C ASN A 40 44.69 19.82 -4.99
N SER A 41 44.76 19.50 -3.68
CA SER A 41 44.94 20.39 -2.52
C SER A 41 44.10 21.67 -2.40
N SER A 42 43.31 21.76 -1.33
CA SER A 42 43.70 22.55 -0.15
C SER A 42 42.61 22.55 0.93
N ASP A 43 43.07 22.60 2.17
CA ASP A 43 42.36 22.93 3.39
C ASP A 43 41.21 23.94 3.22
N ASN A 44 40.06 23.63 3.81
CA ASN A 44 39.42 24.58 4.72
C ASN A 44 38.41 23.90 5.65
N SER A 45 38.74 23.93 6.93
CA SER A 45 37.86 23.55 8.03
C SER A 45 36.77 24.62 8.22
N VAL A 46 35.57 24.34 7.74
CA VAL A 46 34.37 25.13 8.10
C VAL A 46 33.67 24.38 9.23
N LYS A 47 33.87 24.87 10.45
CA LYS A 47 33.03 24.54 11.61
C LYS A 47 31.60 24.93 11.30
N THR A 48 30.79 23.96 10.87
CA THR A 48 29.34 24.12 10.83
C THR A 48 28.81 23.83 12.23
N THR A 49 28.42 24.90 12.91
CA THR A 49 27.68 24.86 14.17
C THR A 49 26.35 24.16 13.92
N VAL A 50 26.29 22.87 14.27
CA VAL A 50 25.03 22.11 14.33
C VAL A 50 24.21 22.70 15.46
N ASN A 51 23.25 23.54 15.09
CA ASN A 51 22.23 24.04 15.98
C ASN A 51 21.24 22.88 16.20
N THR A 52 21.55 22.01 17.17
CA THR A 52 20.64 20.99 17.66
C THR A 52 19.49 21.69 18.37
N GLN A 53 18.48 22.11 17.60
CA GLN A 53 17.19 22.42 18.15
C GLN A 53 16.60 21.10 18.67
N ASN A 54 16.54 21.02 19.99
CA ASN A 54 15.75 20.06 20.77
C ASN A 54 14.39 19.85 20.10
N SER A 55 14.29 18.79 19.30
CA SER A 55 13.01 18.18 18.97
C SER A 55 12.53 17.55 20.27
N LYS A 56 11.65 18.26 20.98
CA LYS A 56 10.87 17.66 22.05
C LYS A 56 10.08 16.52 21.42
N THR A 57 10.56 15.31 21.58
CA THR A 57 9.75 14.10 21.45
C THR A 57 8.60 14.26 22.44
N VAL A 58 7.46 14.71 21.92
CA VAL A 58 6.19 14.61 22.62
C VAL A 58 5.92 13.11 22.69
N ASP A 59 6.26 12.49 23.82
CA ASP A 59 5.81 11.14 24.15
C ASP A 59 4.29 11.20 24.23
N ASN A 60 3.64 10.96 23.09
CA ASN A 60 2.18 10.98 22.96
C ASN A 60 1.54 9.75 23.63
N GLY A 61 2.31 8.88 24.28
CA GLY A 61 1.82 7.68 24.94
C GLY A 61 1.15 6.67 24.00
N LEU A 62 1.28 6.87 22.69
CA LEU A 62 0.74 5.97 21.68
C LEU A 62 1.67 4.77 21.56
N LYS A 63 1.15 3.58 21.85
CA LYS A 63 1.91 2.34 21.77
C LYS A 63 1.71 1.69 20.41
N ASP A 64 2.78 1.09 19.90
CA ASP A 64 2.72 0.34 18.65
C ASP A 64 2.02 -1.01 18.84
N GLU A 65 0.69 -0.99 18.78
CA GLU A 65 -0.15 -2.15 19.05
C GLU A 65 -1.04 -2.49 17.85
N ALA A 66 -1.04 -3.77 17.49
CA ALA A 66 -2.01 -4.36 16.57
C ALA A 66 -2.64 -5.58 17.24
N SER A 67 -3.94 -5.78 17.04
CA SER A 67 -4.65 -6.93 17.59
C SER A 67 -5.72 -7.40 16.62
N THR A 68 -5.80 -8.71 16.44
CA THR A 68 -6.86 -9.38 15.67
C THR A 68 -8.00 -9.88 16.58
N GLU A 69 -7.90 -9.65 17.90
CA GLU A 69 -8.92 -10.02 18.85
C GLU A 69 -10.13 -9.07 18.74
N ILE A 70 -11.30 -9.66 18.55
CA ILE A 70 -12.56 -8.94 18.41
C ILE A 70 -13.41 -9.27 19.64
N SER A 71 -13.87 -8.23 20.33
CA SER A 71 -14.68 -8.41 21.54
C SER A 71 -16.01 -9.11 21.24
N LYS A 72 -16.53 -9.85 22.21
CA LYS A 72 -17.81 -10.55 22.08
C LYS A 72 -18.96 -9.60 21.69
N GLU A 73 -18.97 -8.40 22.25
CA GLU A 73 -19.94 -7.35 21.90
C GLU A 73 -19.95 -7.06 20.38
N ILE A 74 -18.78 -6.90 19.77
CA ILE A 74 -18.66 -6.63 18.33
C ILE A 74 -19.08 -7.86 17.52
N LEU A 75 -18.71 -9.07 17.95
CA LEU A 75 -19.15 -10.31 17.30
C LEU A 75 -20.68 -10.43 17.28
N ASP A 76 -21.32 -10.17 18.42
CA ASP A 76 -22.77 -10.23 18.55
C ASP A 76 -23.47 -9.17 17.68
N LEU A 77 -22.89 -7.96 17.56
CA LEU A 77 -23.39 -6.92 16.67
C LEU A 77 -23.29 -7.30 15.19
N ILE A 78 -22.13 -7.82 14.75
CA ILE A 78 -21.94 -8.27 13.36
C ILE A 78 -22.96 -9.37 13.03
N LYS A 79 -23.14 -10.34 13.93
CA LYS A 79 -24.11 -11.44 13.75
C LYS A 79 -25.55 -10.95 13.68
N THR A 80 -25.89 -9.93 14.47
CA THR A 80 -27.24 -9.36 14.50
C THR A 80 -27.55 -8.57 13.23
N GLN A 81 -26.57 -7.86 12.67
CA GLN A 81 -26.75 -7.07 11.45
C GLN A 81 -26.91 -7.93 10.20
N ASP A 82 -26.14 -9.02 10.09
CA ASP A 82 -26.14 -9.91 8.92
C ASP A 82 -25.84 -11.36 9.35
N PRO A 83 -26.86 -12.11 9.81
CA PRO A 83 -26.68 -13.47 10.29
C PRO A 83 -26.26 -14.44 9.19
N ASP A 84 -26.71 -14.22 7.95
CA ASP A 84 -26.46 -15.10 6.82
C ASP A 84 -25.00 -14.99 6.35
N SER A 85 -24.42 -13.79 6.39
CA SER A 85 -23.02 -13.56 6.00
C SER A 85 -22.05 -13.46 7.18
N TYR A 86 -22.50 -13.75 8.42
CA TYR A 86 -21.70 -13.55 9.64
C TYR A 86 -20.29 -14.13 9.54
N THR A 87 -20.16 -15.40 9.14
CA THR A 87 -18.85 -16.09 9.06
C THR A 87 -17.94 -15.44 8.02
N LYS A 88 -18.49 -15.05 6.85
CA LYS A 88 -17.73 -14.36 5.80
C LYS A 88 -17.26 -12.99 6.30
N ASN A 89 -18.16 -12.21 6.88
CA ASN A 89 -17.89 -10.87 7.40
C ASN A 89 -16.85 -10.90 8.53
N LEU A 90 -16.94 -11.87 9.45
CA LEU A 90 -15.96 -12.05 10.51
C LEU A 90 -14.58 -12.40 9.97
N ASN A 91 -14.50 -13.32 9.00
CA ASN A 91 -13.23 -13.70 8.37
C ASN A 91 -12.62 -12.52 7.63
N ASN A 92 -13.42 -11.79 6.84
CA ASN A 92 -12.99 -10.60 6.13
C ASN A 92 -12.46 -9.52 7.08
N TYR A 93 -13.11 -9.30 8.22
CA TYR A 93 -12.65 -8.34 9.21
C TYR A 93 -11.30 -8.76 9.84
N LYS A 94 -11.17 -10.02 10.27
CA LYS A 94 -9.90 -10.54 10.81
C LYS A 94 -8.77 -10.48 9.79
N GLN A 95 -9.02 -10.88 8.55
CA GLN A 95 -8.05 -10.80 7.47
C GLN A 95 -7.64 -9.36 7.18
N LEU A 96 -8.57 -8.40 7.23
CA LEU A 96 -8.22 -6.98 7.08
C LEU A 96 -7.30 -6.51 8.21
N LEU A 97 -7.61 -6.84 9.47
CA LEU A 97 -6.78 -6.46 10.62
C LEU A 97 -5.35 -7.01 10.50
N GLU A 98 -5.22 -8.25 10.05
CA GLU A 98 -3.93 -8.93 9.89
C GLU A 98 -3.16 -8.44 8.65
N LEU A 99 -3.76 -8.52 7.46
CA LEU A 99 -3.07 -8.24 6.19
C LEU A 99 -2.69 -6.78 6.04
N LEU A 100 -3.53 -5.86 6.54
CA LEU A 100 -3.24 -4.42 6.50
C LEU A 100 -2.50 -3.93 7.75
N ASN A 101 -2.18 -4.85 8.66
CA ASN A 101 -1.44 -4.57 9.89
C ASN A 101 -2.05 -3.40 10.68
N VAL A 102 -3.34 -3.49 10.97
CA VAL A 102 -4.15 -2.37 11.47
C VAL A 102 -3.76 -2.00 12.90
N HIS A 103 -3.41 -0.72 13.10
CA HIS A 103 -3.14 -0.18 14.44
C HIS A 103 -4.40 -0.20 15.33
N VAL A 104 -4.25 -0.46 16.63
CA VAL A 104 -5.38 -0.58 17.58
C VAL A 104 -6.29 0.65 17.60
N LYS A 105 -5.71 1.86 17.48
CA LYS A 105 -6.45 3.13 17.31
C LYS A 105 -7.48 3.05 16.17
N PHE A 106 -7.07 2.51 15.03
CA PHE A 106 -7.93 2.41 13.84
C PHE A 106 -8.89 1.23 13.92
N LYS A 107 -8.49 0.13 14.54
CA LYS A 107 -9.42 -0.96 14.90
C LYS A 107 -10.57 -0.44 15.76
N ASN A 108 -10.26 0.35 16.79
CA ASN A 108 -11.28 0.92 17.68
C ASN A 108 -12.25 1.83 16.93
N GLU A 109 -11.76 2.55 15.91
CA GLU A 109 -12.62 3.37 15.04
C GLU A 109 -13.55 2.52 14.17
N ILE A 110 -13.06 1.41 13.59
CA ILE A 110 -13.90 0.43 12.89
C ILE A 110 -14.98 -0.11 13.84
N GLU A 111 -14.59 -0.52 15.04
CA GLU A 111 -15.53 -1.05 16.04
C GLU A 111 -16.55 0.00 16.51
N ARG A 112 -16.15 1.26 16.62
CA ARG A 112 -17.06 2.38 16.90
C ARG A 112 -18.11 2.54 15.81
N LEU A 113 -17.74 2.37 14.54
CA LEU A 113 -18.69 2.44 13.41
C LEU A 113 -19.65 1.24 13.39
N ILE A 114 -19.17 0.03 13.72
CA ILE A 114 -20.03 -1.15 13.89
C ILE A 114 -21.07 -0.89 14.99
N LYS A 115 -20.65 -0.33 16.13
CA LYS A 115 -21.55 0.06 17.25
C LYS A 115 -22.57 1.13 16.85
N LYS A 116 -22.24 2.00 15.90
CA LYS A 116 -23.18 2.98 15.31
C LYS A 116 -24.19 2.35 14.33
N GLY A 117 -24.12 1.04 14.09
CA GLY A 117 -25.04 0.36 13.18
C GLY A 117 -24.61 0.39 11.71
N LYS A 118 -23.41 0.89 11.41
CA LYS A 118 -22.87 0.91 10.04
C LYS A 118 -22.59 -0.52 9.58
N LYS A 119 -22.87 -0.81 8.30
CA LYS A 119 -22.64 -2.13 7.71
C LYS A 119 -21.15 -2.45 7.66
N LEU A 120 -20.76 -3.60 8.22
CA LEU A 120 -19.36 -4.04 8.23
C LEU A 120 -18.71 -4.05 6.83
N PRO A 121 -19.33 -4.62 5.77
CA PRO A 121 -18.77 -4.57 4.42
C PRO A 121 -18.40 -3.15 3.96
N ASP A 122 -19.26 -2.16 4.21
CA ASP A 122 -19.01 -0.78 3.79
C ASP A 122 -17.83 -0.16 4.55
N ILE A 123 -17.68 -0.45 5.85
CA ILE A 123 -16.54 -0.02 6.64
C ILE A 123 -15.24 -0.64 6.11
N LEU A 124 -15.24 -1.94 5.78
CA LEU A 124 -14.05 -2.64 5.28
C LEU A 124 -13.63 -2.15 3.88
N ILE A 125 -14.60 -1.83 3.01
CA ILE A 125 -14.35 -1.20 1.71
C ILE A 125 -13.71 0.17 1.89
N ALA A 126 -14.30 1.03 2.73
CA ALA A 126 -13.77 2.36 3.01
C ALA A 126 -12.34 2.30 3.58
N TYR A 127 -12.10 1.42 4.55
CA TYR A 127 -10.78 1.24 5.14
C TYR A 127 -9.74 0.76 4.12
N SER A 128 -10.06 -0.27 3.34
CA SER A 128 -9.13 -0.84 2.35
C SER A 128 -8.75 0.19 1.29
N PHE A 129 -9.73 0.93 0.79
CA PHE A 129 -9.49 2.02 -0.14
C PHE A 129 -8.59 3.11 0.45
N LEU A 130 -8.86 3.55 1.69
CA LEU A 130 -8.04 4.57 2.35
C LEU A 130 -6.63 4.05 2.67
N ASN A 131 -6.47 2.78 3.04
CA ASN A 131 -5.15 2.16 3.24
C ASN A 131 -4.28 2.27 1.99
N ASP A 132 -4.84 1.98 0.82
CA ASP A 132 -4.12 2.05 -0.46
C ASP A 132 -3.77 3.49 -0.88
N CYS A 133 -4.62 4.45 -0.46
CA CYS A 133 -4.48 5.85 -0.78
C CYS A 133 -3.68 6.65 0.28
N TYR A 134 -3.21 6.00 1.35
CA TYR A 134 -2.66 6.68 2.53
C TYR A 134 -3.62 7.75 3.07
N GLY A 135 -4.90 7.41 3.09
CA GLY A 135 -5.99 8.26 3.56
C GLY A 135 -6.04 8.39 5.08
N GLY A 136 -6.75 9.43 5.53
CA GLY A 136 -6.95 9.72 6.94
C GLY A 136 -8.05 8.87 7.56
N MET A 137 -7.92 8.56 8.85
CA MET A 137 -8.93 7.87 9.65
C MET A 137 -10.26 8.63 9.66
N GLU A 138 -10.20 9.97 9.68
CA GLU A 138 -11.35 10.87 9.67
C GLU A 138 -12.22 10.77 8.41
N ASP A 139 -11.72 10.14 7.34
CA ASP A 139 -12.46 9.98 6.11
C ASP A 139 -13.27 8.67 6.07
N ILE A 140 -12.99 7.70 6.95
CA ILE A 140 -13.70 6.40 6.94
C ILE A 140 -15.20 6.61 7.09
N GLU A 141 -15.63 7.33 8.13
CA GLU A 141 -17.06 7.58 8.40
C GLU A 141 -17.71 8.35 7.24
N LYS A 142 -17.01 9.33 6.64
CA LYS A 142 -17.54 10.11 5.52
C LYS A 142 -17.79 9.24 4.28
N LEU A 143 -16.90 8.30 3.98
CA LEU A 143 -17.08 7.39 2.84
C LEU A 143 -18.26 6.44 3.07
N VAL A 144 -18.39 5.91 4.29
CA VAL A 144 -19.50 5.04 4.69
C VAL A 144 -20.84 5.80 4.67
N ASP A 145 -20.88 7.02 5.19
CA ASP A 145 -22.09 7.86 5.18
C ASP A 145 -22.57 8.16 3.77
N ASN A 146 -21.64 8.43 2.83
CA ASN A 146 -21.97 8.62 1.43
C ASN A 146 -22.59 7.35 0.80
N LYS A 147 -22.08 6.17 1.18
CA LYS A 147 -22.62 4.87 0.71
C LYS A 147 -24.02 4.63 1.27
N GLU A 148 -24.25 4.91 2.55
CA GLU A 148 -25.58 4.81 3.18
C GLU A 148 -26.59 5.81 2.60
N ALA A 149 -26.13 6.99 2.17
CA ALA A 149 -26.93 7.95 1.42
C ALA A 149 -27.27 7.50 -0.02
N GLY A 150 -26.82 6.32 -0.43
CA GLY A 150 -27.15 5.70 -1.71
C GLY A 150 -26.17 6.00 -2.85
N LYS A 151 -25.05 6.68 -2.60
CA LYS A 151 -23.99 6.83 -3.62
C LYS A 151 -23.31 5.48 -3.89
N LYS A 152 -22.86 5.29 -5.13
CA LYS A 152 -22.09 4.10 -5.52
C LYS A 152 -20.62 4.30 -5.18
N TRP A 153 -19.91 3.22 -4.87
CA TRP A 153 -18.48 3.27 -4.55
C TRP A 153 -17.61 3.97 -5.62
N PRO A 154 -17.82 3.76 -6.93
CA PRO A 154 -17.04 4.49 -7.94
C PRO A 154 -17.18 6.01 -7.82
N ASP A 155 -18.39 6.51 -7.56
CA ASP A 155 -18.64 7.95 -7.40
C ASP A 155 -17.99 8.49 -6.12
N ILE A 156 -18.05 7.71 -5.04
CA ILE A 156 -17.43 8.03 -3.75
C ILE A 156 -15.90 8.12 -3.90
N PHE A 157 -15.27 7.14 -4.56
CA PHE A 157 -13.82 7.12 -4.79
C PHE A 157 -13.39 8.25 -5.71
N LYS A 158 -14.18 8.55 -6.75
CA LYS A 158 -13.93 9.66 -7.67
C LYS A 158 -13.96 11.00 -6.94
N GLU A 159 -14.94 11.20 -6.06
CA GLU A 159 -15.03 12.40 -5.22
C GLU A 159 -13.84 12.49 -4.25
N TYR A 160 -13.43 11.37 -3.66
CA TYR A 160 -12.25 11.32 -2.81
C TYR A 160 -10.98 11.73 -3.56
N PHE A 161 -10.72 11.17 -4.75
CA PHE A 161 -9.53 11.50 -5.55
C PHE A 161 -9.53 12.95 -6.05
N LYS A 162 -10.71 13.54 -6.31
CA LYS A 162 -10.81 14.96 -6.65
C LYS A 162 -10.30 15.86 -5.52
N ASN A 163 -10.56 15.47 -4.27
CA ASN A 163 -10.19 16.23 -3.07
C ASN A 163 -8.82 15.82 -2.50
N ASN A 164 -8.27 14.68 -2.94
CA ASN A 164 -7.02 14.12 -2.49
C ASN A 164 -6.16 13.78 -3.72
N PRO A 165 -5.30 14.72 -4.17
CA PRO A 165 -4.51 14.52 -5.38
C PRO A 165 -3.61 13.29 -5.26
N GLU A 166 -3.33 12.67 -6.41
CA GLU A 166 -2.46 11.51 -6.48
C GLU A 166 -1.04 11.87 -6.01
N PHE A 167 -0.42 10.94 -5.29
CA PHE A 167 0.94 11.10 -4.82
C PHE A 167 1.92 11.24 -6.00
N VAL A 168 2.75 12.28 -5.94
CA VAL A 168 3.84 12.51 -6.89
C VAL A 168 5.14 12.42 -6.11
N PRO A 169 6.01 11.43 -6.38
CA PRO A 169 7.30 11.34 -5.70
C PRO A 169 8.09 12.65 -5.83
N ARG A 170 8.77 13.05 -4.76
CA ARG A 170 9.71 14.17 -4.82
C ARG A 170 10.86 13.85 -5.76
N ASP A 171 11.32 14.90 -6.43
CA ASP A 171 12.61 14.89 -7.10
C ASP A 171 13.69 15.13 -6.05
N PHE A 172 14.35 14.07 -5.61
CA PHE A 172 15.37 14.15 -4.58
C PHE A 172 16.73 14.46 -5.19
N GLU A 173 17.47 15.36 -4.53
CA GLU A 173 18.87 15.60 -4.86
C GLU A 173 19.69 14.31 -4.76
N SER A 174 20.56 14.06 -5.75
CA SER A 174 21.35 12.82 -5.84
C SER A 174 22.16 12.58 -4.56
N ASP A 175 22.88 13.61 -4.09
CA ASP A 175 23.70 13.53 -2.88
C ASP A 175 22.87 13.26 -1.61
N TYR A 176 21.60 13.71 -1.59
CA TYR A 176 20.71 13.43 -0.48
C TYR A 176 20.28 11.96 -0.47
N LEU A 177 19.90 11.41 -1.63
CA LEU A 177 19.57 9.99 -1.75
C LEU A 177 20.77 9.11 -1.39
N GLU A 178 21.97 9.44 -1.86
CA GLU A 178 23.19 8.69 -1.55
C GLU A 178 23.43 8.64 -0.04
N ARG A 179 23.35 9.78 0.66
CA ARG A 179 23.47 9.81 2.13
C ARG A 179 22.42 8.96 2.85
N LEU A 180 21.18 8.97 2.36
CA LEU A 180 20.13 8.13 2.94
C LEU A 180 20.43 6.64 2.74
N LEU A 181 20.82 6.24 1.53
CA LEU A 181 21.16 4.85 1.23
C LEU A 181 22.38 4.38 2.05
N ASP A 182 23.40 5.22 2.19
CA ASP A 182 24.60 4.93 2.99
C ASP A 182 24.29 4.79 4.49
N SER A 183 23.26 5.49 4.99
CA SER A 183 22.77 5.32 6.37
C SER A 183 22.01 4.00 6.60
N GLY A 184 21.84 3.17 5.56
CA GLY A 184 21.06 1.93 5.60
C GLY A 184 19.56 2.12 5.37
N THR A 185 19.13 3.32 4.96
CA THR A 185 17.74 3.59 4.60
C THR A 185 17.44 2.95 3.24
N ASN A 186 16.40 2.12 3.15
CA ASN A 186 16.04 1.46 1.90
C ASN A 186 14.99 2.27 1.10
N GLN A 187 14.79 1.90 -0.16
CA GLN A 187 13.84 2.55 -1.07
C GLN A 187 12.39 2.58 -0.53
N ASP A 188 11.94 1.51 0.14
CA ASP A 188 10.62 1.44 0.77
C ASP A 188 10.45 2.52 1.83
N THR A 189 11.45 2.65 2.71
CA THR A 189 11.47 3.68 3.75
C THR A 189 11.40 5.08 3.15
N ILE A 190 12.19 5.36 2.10
CA ILE A 190 12.18 6.67 1.44
C ILE A 190 10.81 6.95 0.82
N MET A 191 10.23 5.98 0.10
CA MET A 191 8.95 6.12 -0.59
C MET A 191 7.78 6.31 0.38
N ILE A 192 7.73 5.52 1.45
CA ILE A 192 6.72 5.65 2.50
C ILE A 192 6.88 6.98 3.22
N ALA A 193 8.10 7.36 3.60
CA ALA A 193 8.38 8.63 4.25
C ALA A 193 7.93 9.81 3.38
N ASP A 194 8.22 9.80 2.08
CA ASP A 194 7.80 10.86 1.16
C ASP A 194 6.27 10.97 1.10
N ARG A 195 5.58 9.84 0.92
CA ARG A 195 4.12 9.82 0.84
C ARG A 195 3.46 10.33 2.12
N VAL A 196 3.95 9.88 3.27
CA VAL A 196 3.48 10.31 4.58
C VAL A 196 3.78 11.79 4.79
N SER A 197 4.98 12.24 4.41
CA SER A 197 5.41 13.64 4.48
C SER A 197 4.49 14.56 3.68
N GLN A 198 4.13 14.19 2.45
CA GLN A 198 3.20 14.97 1.63
C GLN A 198 1.78 15.00 2.20
N LYS A 199 1.30 13.86 2.71
CA LYS A 199 -0.06 13.75 3.27
C LYS A 199 -0.20 14.49 4.61
N ALA A 200 0.75 14.29 5.51
CA ALA A 200 0.75 14.87 6.86
C ALA A 200 1.34 16.29 6.91
N LYS A 201 2.00 16.75 5.84
CA LYS A 201 2.73 18.04 5.76
C LYS A 201 3.82 18.14 6.83
N VAL A 202 4.62 17.09 6.94
CA VAL A 202 5.73 16.96 7.91
C VAL A 202 7.02 16.74 7.16
N GLU A 203 8.15 17.24 7.65
CA GLU A 203 9.45 17.03 7.00
C GLU A 203 9.82 15.55 6.89
N ILE A 204 10.33 15.14 5.71
CA ILE A 204 10.68 13.74 5.44
C ILE A 204 11.78 13.24 6.38
N ASP A 205 12.77 14.07 6.71
CA ASP A 205 13.86 13.73 7.63
C ASP A 205 13.35 13.39 9.03
N THR A 206 12.24 14.02 9.45
CA THR A 206 11.60 13.69 10.74
C THR A 206 11.06 12.26 10.71
N LEU A 207 10.43 11.85 9.61
CA LEU A 207 9.84 10.52 9.46
C LEU A 207 10.93 9.44 9.32
N ILE A 208 11.98 9.72 8.56
CA ILE A 208 13.14 8.83 8.42
C ILE A 208 13.82 8.64 9.78
N SER A 209 14.01 9.71 10.55
CA SER A 209 14.61 9.63 11.89
C SER A 209 13.80 8.75 12.84
N LYS A 210 12.46 8.88 12.84
CA LYS A 210 11.56 8.00 13.61
C LYS A 210 11.73 6.54 13.20
N LYS A 211 11.78 6.27 11.90
CA LYS A 211 11.99 4.92 11.37
C LYS A 211 13.35 4.35 11.78
N GLN A 212 14.41 5.15 11.73
CA GLN A 212 15.76 4.76 12.15
C GLN A 212 15.86 4.55 13.67
N ALA A 213 15.05 5.25 14.46
CA ALA A 213 14.92 5.04 15.90
C ALA A 213 14.16 3.74 16.24
N GLY A 214 13.65 3.00 15.24
CA GLY A 214 13.02 1.70 15.40
C GLY A 214 11.49 1.73 15.39
N GLU A 215 10.87 2.89 15.16
CA GLU A 215 9.40 2.96 15.05
C GLU A 215 8.90 2.22 13.80
N SER A 216 7.76 1.54 13.93
CA SER A 216 7.07 0.91 12.80
C SER A 216 6.36 1.98 11.96
N TRP A 217 6.17 1.70 10.67
CA TRP A 217 5.36 2.58 9.82
C TRP A 217 3.91 2.64 10.30
N ARG A 218 3.41 1.55 10.86
CA ARG A 218 2.11 1.49 11.52
C ARG A 218 1.99 2.52 12.65
N LEU A 219 2.96 2.61 13.56
CA LEU A 219 2.96 3.59 14.64
C LEU A 219 3.06 5.02 14.10
N ILE A 220 4.06 5.27 13.24
CA ILE A 220 4.30 6.60 12.65
C ILE A 220 3.02 7.11 11.96
N ASN A 221 2.37 6.28 11.14
CA ASN A 221 1.15 6.66 10.45
C ASN A 221 -0.02 6.87 11.41
N ALA A 222 -0.11 6.09 12.50
CA ALA A 222 -1.15 6.26 13.51
C ALA A 222 -1.07 7.60 14.24
N GLU A 223 0.13 8.14 14.46
CA GLU A 223 0.33 9.49 15.01
C GLU A 223 -0.25 10.58 14.10
N TYR A 224 -0.09 10.44 12.79
CA TYR A 224 -0.61 11.38 11.79
C TYR A 224 -2.05 11.06 11.32
N GLY A 225 -2.68 10.04 11.90
CA GLY A 225 -4.04 9.63 11.52
C GLY A 225 -4.15 8.97 10.15
N ILE A 226 -3.05 8.53 9.55
CA ILE A 226 -3.02 7.83 8.26
C ILE A 226 -3.25 6.34 8.50
N VAL A 227 -4.21 5.73 7.80
CA VAL A 227 -4.66 4.36 8.13
C VAL A 227 -3.72 3.24 7.63
N ASN A 228 -2.75 3.56 6.77
CA ASN A 228 -1.84 2.57 6.21
C ASN A 228 -0.92 1.98 7.29
N GLY A 229 -0.98 0.66 7.51
CA GLY A 229 -0.16 -0.05 8.49
C GLY A 229 1.00 -0.86 7.89
N LEU A 230 1.20 -0.80 6.58
CA LEU A 230 2.14 -1.68 5.88
C LEU A 230 3.59 -1.20 6.04
N GLU A 231 4.49 -2.15 6.31
CA GLU A 231 5.93 -1.86 6.43
C GLU A 231 6.65 -1.74 5.08
N LYS A 232 5.96 -2.07 3.97
CA LYS A 232 6.49 -2.06 2.61
C LYS A 232 5.48 -1.41 1.67
N SER A 233 5.97 -0.64 0.70
CA SER A 233 5.14 -0.15 -0.37
C SER A 233 4.82 -1.29 -1.35
N PRO A 234 3.62 -1.31 -1.94
CA PRO A 234 3.36 -2.18 -3.09
C PRO A 234 4.32 -1.82 -4.22
N HIS A 235 5.18 -2.77 -4.61
CA HIS A 235 6.11 -2.62 -5.73
C HIS A 235 5.57 -3.32 -6.96
N LEU A 236 5.64 -2.62 -8.09
CA LEU A 236 5.38 -3.22 -9.38
C LEU A 236 6.71 -3.45 -10.11
N SER A 237 7.13 -4.71 -10.21
CA SER A 237 8.29 -5.10 -11.02
C SER A 237 7.81 -5.59 -12.39
N VAL A 238 7.94 -4.73 -13.41
CA VAL A 238 7.57 -5.07 -14.79
C VAL A 238 8.79 -4.93 -15.69
N THR A 239 9.14 -6.02 -16.36
CA THR A 239 10.22 -6.03 -17.36
C THR A 239 9.73 -5.41 -18.67
N ARG A 240 10.68 -4.94 -19.51
CA ARG A 240 10.35 -4.44 -20.85
C ARG A 240 9.62 -5.49 -21.69
N THR A 241 10.02 -6.75 -21.58
CA THR A 241 9.37 -7.87 -22.29
C THR A 241 7.92 -8.05 -21.86
N GLN A 242 7.62 -7.98 -20.56
CA GLN A 242 6.24 -8.05 -20.06
C GLN A 242 5.43 -6.84 -20.51
N LEU A 243 6.00 -5.64 -20.45
CA LEU A 243 5.33 -4.42 -20.89
C LEU A 243 4.95 -4.50 -22.37
N THR A 244 5.89 -4.87 -23.25
CA THR A 244 5.64 -5.06 -24.69
C THR A 244 4.59 -6.15 -24.95
N LYS A 245 4.61 -7.24 -24.19
CA LYS A 245 3.59 -8.30 -24.31
C LYS A 245 2.20 -7.74 -24.03
N TYR A 246 2.01 -7.06 -22.90
CA TYR A 246 0.70 -6.57 -22.48
C TYR A 246 0.18 -5.45 -23.38
N THR A 247 1.02 -4.50 -23.81
CA THR A 247 0.61 -3.45 -24.75
C THR A 247 0.15 -4.06 -26.08
N THR A 248 0.89 -5.04 -26.61
CA THR A 248 0.52 -5.72 -27.87
C THR A 248 -0.78 -6.51 -27.75
N GLN A 249 -1.00 -7.22 -26.63
CA GLN A 249 -2.20 -8.05 -26.44
C GLN A 249 -3.47 -7.23 -26.20
N THR A 250 -3.35 -6.09 -25.52
CA THR A 250 -4.49 -5.29 -25.07
C THR A 250 -4.79 -4.12 -25.99
N ASN A 251 -3.81 -3.69 -26.80
CA ASN A 251 -3.81 -2.44 -27.56
C ASN A 251 -3.94 -1.19 -26.66
N LEU A 252 -3.48 -1.30 -25.41
CA LEU A 252 -3.38 -0.20 -24.47
C LEU A 252 -1.99 0.45 -24.55
N SER A 253 -1.90 1.73 -24.17
CA SER A 253 -0.63 2.42 -24.02
C SER A 253 0.19 1.84 -22.85
N GLU A 254 1.51 2.07 -22.87
CA GLU A 254 2.39 1.64 -21.77
C GLU A 254 1.94 2.22 -20.42
N LYS A 255 1.47 3.48 -20.41
CA LYS A 255 0.96 4.14 -19.20
C LYS A 255 -0.29 3.45 -18.66
N GLU A 256 -1.24 3.12 -19.53
CA GLU A 256 -2.46 2.40 -19.13
C GLU A 256 -2.15 1.00 -18.60
N VAL A 257 -1.22 0.28 -19.25
CA VAL A 257 -0.77 -1.03 -18.77
C VAL A 257 -0.13 -0.90 -17.39
N ILE A 258 0.81 0.03 -17.19
CA ILE A 258 1.47 0.23 -15.90
C ILE A 258 0.44 0.54 -14.82
N ASN A 259 -0.49 1.48 -15.08
CA ASN A 259 -1.55 1.83 -14.14
C ASN A 259 -2.44 0.63 -13.80
N ALA A 260 -2.85 -0.15 -14.80
CA ALA A 260 -3.65 -1.37 -14.60
C ALA A 260 -2.91 -2.39 -13.74
N LEU A 261 -1.63 -2.64 -14.02
CA LEU A 261 -0.82 -3.56 -13.25
C LEU A 261 -0.61 -3.07 -11.81
N THR A 262 -0.42 -1.77 -11.60
CA THR A 262 -0.33 -1.18 -10.26
C THR A 262 -1.64 -1.37 -9.48
N ILE A 263 -2.79 -1.15 -10.11
CA ILE A 263 -4.11 -1.41 -9.51
C ILE A 263 -4.22 -2.90 -9.15
N GLY A 264 -3.83 -3.81 -10.05
CA GLY A 264 -3.82 -5.24 -9.81
C GLY A 264 -2.98 -5.64 -8.61
N THR A 265 -1.74 -5.15 -8.52
CA THR A 265 -0.86 -5.39 -7.37
C THR A 265 -1.46 -4.89 -6.06
N LYS A 266 -2.11 -3.72 -6.04
CA LYS A 266 -2.75 -3.17 -4.84
C LYS A 266 -3.96 -3.99 -4.40
N LEU A 267 -4.78 -4.42 -5.35
CA LEU A 267 -6.00 -5.19 -5.08
C LEU A 267 -5.75 -6.69 -4.83
N GLY A 268 -4.53 -7.18 -5.14
CA GLY A 268 -4.25 -8.62 -5.16
C GLY A 268 -4.87 -9.32 -6.38
N GLU A 269 -5.19 -8.56 -7.42
CA GLU A 269 -5.82 -9.04 -8.65
C GLU A 269 -4.78 -9.42 -9.71
N SER A 270 -5.14 -10.39 -10.56
CA SER A 270 -4.26 -10.78 -11.66
C SER A 270 -4.15 -9.69 -12.72
N ALA A 271 -2.97 -9.60 -13.36
CA ALA A 271 -2.71 -8.68 -14.46
C ALA A 271 -3.78 -8.78 -15.57
N ASP A 272 -4.11 -10.00 -15.99
CA ASP A 272 -5.07 -10.25 -17.07
C ASP A 272 -6.48 -9.78 -16.70
N SER A 273 -6.90 -9.95 -15.43
CA SER A 273 -8.21 -9.49 -14.94
C SER A 273 -8.32 -7.96 -15.07
N VAL A 274 -7.36 -7.22 -14.52
CA VAL A 274 -7.41 -5.75 -14.50
C VAL A 274 -7.22 -5.16 -15.89
N LEU A 275 -6.32 -5.72 -16.70
CA LEU A 275 -6.12 -5.29 -18.09
C LEU A 275 -7.38 -5.46 -18.94
N ASN A 276 -8.13 -6.55 -18.73
CA ASN A 276 -9.40 -6.76 -19.43
C ASN A 276 -10.47 -5.74 -18.98
N SER A 277 -10.49 -5.35 -17.72
CA SER A 277 -11.38 -4.30 -17.21
C SER A 277 -11.07 -2.94 -17.85
N VAL A 278 -9.79 -2.55 -17.90
CA VAL A 278 -9.37 -1.31 -18.58
C VAL A 278 -9.70 -1.35 -20.07
N LYS A 279 -9.47 -2.48 -20.74
CA LYS A 279 -9.84 -2.66 -22.16
C LYS A 279 -11.34 -2.52 -22.43
N LYS A 280 -12.19 -2.85 -21.44
CA LYS A 280 -13.64 -2.63 -21.51
C LYS A 280 -14.06 -1.19 -21.23
N GLY A 281 -13.11 -0.30 -20.94
CA GLY A 281 -13.35 1.11 -20.67
C GLY A 281 -13.70 1.42 -19.21
N LEU A 282 -13.49 0.48 -18.29
CA LEU A 282 -13.73 0.73 -16.87
C LEU A 282 -12.69 1.71 -16.30
N SER A 283 -13.16 2.63 -15.47
CA SER A 283 -12.30 3.57 -14.74
C SER A 283 -11.57 2.88 -13.59
N LYS A 284 -10.52 3.53 -13.08
CA LYS A 284 -9.80 3.08 -11.88
C LYS A 284 -10.76 2.88 -10.71
N GLU A 285 -11.66 3.82 -10.48
CA GLU A 285 -12.65 3.79 -9.41
C GLU A 285 -13.64 2.65 -9.56
N GLU A 286 -14.08 2.35 -10.78
CA GLU A 286 -14.94 1.20 -11.07
C GLU A 286 -14.23 -0.12 -10.76
N ILE A 287 -12.96 -0.25 -11.15
CA ILE A 287 -12.15 -1.45 -10.86
C ILE A 287 -11.96 -1.64 -9.35
N TYR A 288 -11.62 -0.57 -8.62
CA TYR A 288 -11.50 -0.60 -7.16
C TYR A 288 -12.82 -1.00 -6.49
N ALA A 289 -13.93 -0.39 -6.92
CA ALA A 289 -15.25 -0.67 -6.36
C ALA A 289 -15.65 -2.13 -6.60
N MET A 290 -15.49 -2.63 -7.82
CA MET A 290 -15.83 -4.02 -8.16
C MET A 290 -15.03 -5.02 -7.33
N ALA A 291 -13.70 -4.84 -7.24
CA ALA A 291 -12.84 -5.76 -6.48
C ALA A 291 -13.17 -5.75 -4.98
N PHE A 292 -13.41 -4.58 -4.39
CA PHE A 292 -13.77 -4.50 -2.98
C PHE A 292 -15.20 -4.98 -2.70
N GLU A 293 -16.17 -4.71 -3.58
CA GLU A 293 -17.51 -5.26 -3.46
C GLU A 293 -17.49 -6.79 -3.57
N GLU A 294 -16.77 -7.38 -4.53
CA GLU A 294 -16.62 -8.84 -4.63
C GLU A 294 -15.98 -9.47 -3.38
N LYS A 295 -15.01 -8.77 -2.79
CA LYS A 295 -14.33 -9.23 -1.58
C LYS A 295 -15.25 -9.18 -0.34
N TYR A 296 -16.03 -8.11 -0.19
CA TYR A 296 -16.72 -7.80 1.07
C TYR A 296 -18.22 -8.07 1.08
N TYR A 297 -18.89 -8.12 -0.08
CA TYR A 297 -20.30 -8.51 -0.24
C TYR A 297 -20.41 -9.92 -0.79
#